data_AF-A0A1S1SKI6-F1
#
_entry.id   AF-A0A1S1SKI6-F1
#
_cell.length_a   1.000
_cell.length_b   1.000
_cell.length_c   1.000
_cell.angle_alpha   90.00
_cell.angle_beta   90.00
_cell.angle_gamma   90.00
#
_symmetry.space_group_name_H-M   'P 1'
#
loop_
_entity.id
_entity.type
_entity.pdbx_description
1 polymer ?
#
loop_
_entity_poly.entity_id
_entity_poly.type
_entity_poly.pdbx_seq_one_letter_code
_entity_poly.pdbx_strand_id
1 'polypeptide(L)'
;MTKKLDWIVSAAVRYHGVTFSVPRPGRHDEILRPLYQLNAAAAVNGEEGFLTRTGHFLDRREAKRLAVEAGQFRKSARPETDELYTEDLW
;
A
#
# COMPACT_ATOMS: atom_id res chain seq x y z
N MET A 1 18.93 -17.37 13.59
CA MET A 1 17.83 -16.41 13.84
C MET A 1 17.08 -16.20 12.53
N THR A 2 15.84 -16.63 12.43
CA THR A 2 14.99 -16.36 11.26
C THR A 2 14.61 -14.87 11.29
N LYS A 3 15.05 -14.09 10.30
CA LYS A 3 14.66 -12.68 10.16
C LYS A 3 13.14 -12.66 10.00
N LYS A 4 12.43 -12.09 10.98
CA LYS A 4 10.97 -11.94 10.88
C LYS A 4 10.71 -10.88 9.81
N LEU A 5 10.24 -11.31 8.64
CA LEU A 5 9.86 -10.40 7.56
C LEU A 5 8.79 -9.42 8.06
N ASP A 6 8.90 -8.17 7.62
CA ASP A 6 7.85 -7.19 7.88
C ASP A 6 6.59 -7.53 7.08
N TRP A 7 5.49 -6.81 7.32
CA TRP A 7 4.18 -7.18 6.80
C TRP A 7 3.36 -5.95 6.44
N ILE A 8 2.67 -5.97 5.31
CA ILE A 8 1.80 -4.86 4.87
C ILE A 8 0.48 -4.89 5.64
N VAL A 9 0.09 -3.77 6.24
CA VAL A 9 -1.13 -3.67 7.08
C VAL A 9 -2.13 -2.62 6.60
N SER A 10 -1.74 -1.73 5.69
CA SER A 10 -2.60 -0.63 5.22
C SER A 10 -2.25 -0.23 3.79
N ALA A 11 -3.26 0.17 3.01
CA ALA A 11 -3.06 0.97 1.80
C ALA A 11 -2.69 2.40 2.23
N ALA A 12 -1.86 3.08 1.45
CA ALA A 12 -1.38 4.42 1.79
C ALA A 12 -1.16 5.31 0.56
N VAL A 13 -1.25 6.62 0.78
CA VAL A 13 -0.87 7.67 -0.17
C VAL A 13 0.04 8.66 0.56
N ARG A 14 1.21 8.98 0.00
CA ARG A 14 2.17 9.93 0.57
C ARG A 14 2.24 11.20 -0.28
N TYR A 15 2.09 12.36 0.35
CA TYR A 15 2.18 13.67 -0.30
C TYR A 15 2.88 14.68 0.61
N HIS A 16 3.97 15.28 0.14
CA HIS A 16 4.81 16.22 0.91
C HIS A 16 5.13 15.77 2.35
N GLY A 17 5.47 14.48 2.52
CA GLY A 17 5.85 13.91 3.82
C GLY A 17 4.67 13.54 4.74
N VAL A 18 3.43 13.82 4.34
CA VAL A 18 2.21 13.36 5.02
C VAL A 18 1.76 12.05 4.40
N THR A 19 1.44 11.06 5.22
CA THR A 19 0.89 9.78 4.78
C THR A 19 -0.57 9.66 5.23
N PHE A 20 -1.45 9.44 4.25
CA PHE A 20 -2.84 9.07 4.44
C PHE A 20 -2.94 7.55 4.28
N SER A 21 -3.68 6.86 5.14
CA SER A 21 -3.77 5.40 5.08
C SER A 21 -5.11 4.88 5.54
N VAL A 22 -5.50 3.73 5.00
CA VAL A 22 -6.63 2.94 5.49
C VAL A 22 -6.14 1.52 5.82
N PRO A 23 -6.49 0.97 7.00
CA PRO A 23 -6.11 -0.39 7.37
C PRO A 23 -6.78 -1.40 6.43
N ARG A 24 -6.14 -2.56 6.23
CA ARG A 24 -6.77 -3.67 5.49
C ARG A 24 -8.18 -3.96 6.06
N PRO A 25 -9.20 -4.22 5.21
CA PRO A 25 -9.14 -4.42 3.77
C PRO A 25 -9.36 -3.13 2.94
N GLY A 26 -9.20 -1.95 3.54
CA GLY A 26 -9.41 -0.68 2.85
C GLY A 26 -8.47 -0.49 1.65
N ARG A 27 -8.95 0.22 0.61
CA ARG A 27 -8.23 0.41 -0.66
C ARG A 27 -7.77 1.85 -0.89
N HIS A 28 -6.88 2.05 -1.86
CA HIS A 28 -6.45 3.40 -2.27
C HIS A 28 -7.62 4.30 -2.65
N ASP A 29 -8.66 3.76 -3.30
CA ASP A 29 -9.88 4.51 -3.64
C ASP A 29 -10.56 5.17 -2.42
N GLU A 30 -10.51 4.51 -1.26
CA GLU A 30 -11.07 5.03 0.00
C GLU A 30 -10.21 6.15 0.60
N ILE A 31 -8.96 6.29 0.16
CA ILE A 31 -8.09 7.43 0.47
C ILE A 31 -8.29 8.53 -0.56
N LEU A 32 -8.21 8.19 -1.85
CA LEU A 32 -8.18 9.15 -2.95
C LEU A 32 -9.49 9.94 -3.08
N ARG A 33 -10.65 9.31 -2.90
CA ARG A 33 -11.96 9.97 -2.99
C ARG A 33 -12.14 11.10 -1.96
N PRO A 34 -11.99 10.86 -0.64
CA PRO A 34 -12.07 11.94 0.33
C PRO A 34 -10.88 12.91 0.22
N LEU A 35 -9.67 12.42 -0.09
CA LEU A 35 -8.52 13.29 -0.26
C LEU A 35 -8.72 14.27 -1.41
N TYR A 36 -9.38 13.88 -2.50
CA TYR A 36 -9.69 14.77 -3.62
C TYR A 36 -10.62 15.92 -3.21
N GLN A 37 -11.60 15.65 -2.33
CA GLN A 37 -12.50 16.67 -1.81
C GLN A 37 -11.80 17.67 -0.90
N LEU A 38 -10.75 17.23 -0.17
CA LEU A 38 -9.99 18.07 0.75
C LEU A 38 -8.84 18.82 0.05
N ASN A 39 -8.17 18.14 -0.88
CA ASN A 39 -7.01 18.61 -1.62
C ASN A 39 -6.80 17.76 -2.89
N ALA A 40 -7.31 18.27 -4.02
CA ALA A 40 -7.17 17.61 -5.32
C ALA A 40 -5.71 17.34 -5.71
N ALA A 41 -4.77 18.24 -5.37
CA ALA A 41 -3.37 18.06 -5.69
C ALA A 41 -2.74 16.88 -4.93
N ALA A 42 -3.13 16.68 -3.67
CA ALA A 42 -2.68 15.54 -2.87
C ALA A 42 -3.24 14.20 -3.37
N ALA A 43 -4.48 14.19 -3.87
CA ALA A 43 -5.08 12.99 -4.46
C ALA A 43 -4.48 12.64 -5.83
N VAL A 44 -4.17 13.64 -6.66
CA VAL A 44 -3.66 13.40 -8.03
C VAL A 44 -2.15 13.15 -8.05
N ASN A 45 -1.38 13.86 -7.21
CA ASN A 45 0.09 13.79 -7.22
C ASN A 45 0.67 13.02 -6.03
N GLY A 46 -0.18 12.45 -5.19
CA GLY A 46 0.24 11.61 -4.08
C GLY A 46 0.85 10.30 -4.57
N GLU A 47 1.92 9.87 -3.93
CA GLU A 47 2.55 8.59 -4.19
C GLU A 47 1.75 7.48 -3.53
N GLU A 48 1.18 6.59 -4.33
CA GLU A 48 0.45 5.43 -3.83
C GLU A 48 1.41 4.33 -3.37
N GLY A 49 1.10 3.72 -2.23
CA GLY A 49 1.93 2.69 -1.61
C GLY A 49 1.23 2.00 -0.46
N PHE A 50 2.01 1.51 0.48
CA PHE A 50 1.52 0.71 1.61
C PHE A 50 2.29 1.04 2.88
N LEU A 51 1.62 0.89 4.03
CA LEU A 51 2.32 0.88 5.32
C LEU A 51 2.59 -0.55 5.77
N THR A 52 3.82 -0.74 6.24
CA THR A 52 4.23 -1.95 6.97
C THR A 52 3.76 -1.90 8.42
N ARG A 53 3.81 -3.04 9.12
CA ARG A 53 3.49 -3.15 10.55
C ARG A 53 4.42 -2.32 11.43
N THR A 54 5.62 -2.01 10.96
CA THR A 54 6.57 -1.10 11.64
C THR A 54 6.32 0.37 11.34
N GLY A 55 5.34 0.70 10.49
CA GLY A 55 4.97 2.06 10.13
C GLY A 55 5.79 2.64 8.97
N HIS A 56 6.66 1.86 8.33
CA HIS A 56 7.37 2.31 7.13
C HIS A 56 6.43 2.35 5.92
N PHE A 57 6.48 3.46 5.19
CA PHE A 57 5.88 3.58 3.87
C PHE A 57 6.77 2.91 2.83
N LEU A 58 6.15 2.08 2.01
CA LEU A 58 6.74 1.47 0.82
C LEU A 58 5.94 1.92 -0.40
N ASP A 59 6.64 2.25 -1.49
CA ASP A 59 5.98 2.42 -2.79
C ASP A 59 5.39 1.06 -3.27
N ARG A 60 4.63 1.07 -4.36
CA ARG A 60 4.01 -0.17 -4.88
C ARG A 60 5.01 -1.26 -5.29
N ARG A 61 6.22 -0.90 -5.74
CA ARG A 61 7.25 -1.86 -6.19
C ARG A 61 8.02 -2.45 -5.02
N GLU A 62 8.34 -1.63 -4.03
CA GLU A 62 8.92 -2.06 -2.75
C GLU A 62 7.95 -2.97 -1.99
N ALA A 63 6.68 -2.57 -1.93
CA ALA A 63 5.63 -3.36 -1.32
C ALA A 63 5.47 -4.71 -2.04
N LYS A 64 5.54 -4.73 -3.38
CA LYS A 64 5.52 -5.97 -4.18
C LYS A 64 6.63 -6.93 -3.77
N ARG A 65 7.88 -6.45 -3.66
CA ARG A 65 9.02 -7.26 -3.22
C ARG A 65 8.78 -7.84 -1.83
N LEU A 66 8.34 -7.02 -0.88
CA LEU A 66 8.02 -7.48 0.48
C LEU A 66 6.90 -8.53 0.48
N ALA A 67 5.84 -8.32 -0.29
CA ALA A 67 4.71 -9.25 -0.37
C ALA A 67 5.13 -10.63 -0.92
N VAL A 68 6.04 -10.66 -1.92
CA VAL A 68 6.65 -11.90 -2.43
C VAL A 68 7.47 -12.59 -1.35
N GLU A 69 8.37 -11.88 -0.69
CA GLU A 69 9.22 -12.45 0.36
C GLU A 69 8.40 -12.97 1.55
N ALA A 70 7.34 -12.25 1.93
CA ALA A 70 6.46 -12.60 3.05
C ALA A 70 5.39 -13.64 2.70
N GLY A 71 5.21 -13.99 1.41
CA GLY A 71 4.09 -14.82 0.95
C GLY A 71 2.73 -14.17 1.19
N GLN A 72 2.68 -12.84 1.23
CA GLN A 72 1.49 -12.06 1.52
C GLN A 72 0.70 -11.79 0.25
N PHE A 73 0.02 -12.79 -0.28
CA PHE A 73 -0.93 -12.62 -1.38
C PHE A 73 -2.26 -13.27 -1.03
N ARG A 74 -3.35 -12.69 -1.53
CA ARG A 74 -4.63 -13.37 -1.54
C ARG A 74 -4.52 -14.64 -2.38
N LYS A 75 -5.18 -15.72 -1.96
CA LYS A 75 -5.09 -17.04 -2.63
C LYS A 75 -5.39 -17.03 -4.13
N SER A 76 -6.26 -16.13 -4.57
CA SER A 76 -6.67 -15.99 -5.97
C SER A 76 -5.83 -14.98 -6.76
N ALA A 77 -4.87 -14.30 -6.12
CA ALA A 77 -4.07 -13.28 -6.78
C ALA A 77 -3.17 -13.92 -7.86
N ARG A 78 -3.10 -13.25 -8.99
CA ARG A 78 -2.20 -13.53 -10.12
C ARG A 78 -1.49 -12.23 -10.43
N PRO A 79 -0.53 -11.81 -9.59
CA PRO A 79 -0.03 -10.46 -9.68
C PRO A 79 1.04 -10.40 -10.78
N GLU A 80 0.59 -10.10 -12.00
CA GLU A 80 1.35 -10.12 -13.26
C GLU A 80 2.20 -8.86 -13.49
N THR A 81 2.00 -7.83 -12.66
CA THR A 81 2.72 -6.55 -12.79
C THR A 81 3.86 -6.43 -11.77
N ASP A 82 4.79 -5.50 -12.06
CA ASP A 82 5.87 -5.11 -11.13
C ASP A 82 5.38 -4.34 -9.90
N GLU A 83 4.13 -3.89 -9.92
CA GLU A 83 3.51 -3.12 -8.85
C GLU A 83 2.53 -3.99 -8.07
N LEU A 84 2.37 -3.64 -6.79
CA LEU A 84 1.39 -4.26 -5.91
C LEU A 84 0.12 -3.42 -5.84
N TYR A 85 -1.02 -4.09 -5.96
CA TYR A 85 -2.34 -3.52 -5.76
C TYR A 85 -3.00 -4.12 -4.53
N THR A 86 -3.98 -3.41 -3.96
CA THR A 86 -4.69 -3.87 -2.76
C THR A 86 -5.44 -5.19 -2.99
N GLU A 87 -5.91 -5.39 -4.21
CA GLU A 87 -6.59 -6.57 -4.74
C GLU A 87 -5.69 -7.81 -4.78
N ASP A 88 -4.37 -7.62 -4.84
CA ASP A 88 -3.41 -8.72 -4.76
C ASP A 88 -3.27 -9.24 -3.34
N LEU A 89 -3.56 -8.40 -2.34
CA LEU A 89 -3.37 -8.70 -0.92
C LEU A 89 -4.66 -9.19 -0.24
N TRP A 90 -5.82 -8.65 -0.61
CA TRP A 90 -7.12 -8.98 0.00
C TRP A 90 -8.32 -8.80 -0.95
#